data_AF-A0A511HP62-F1
#
_entry.id   AF-A0A511HP62-F1
#
_cell.length_a   1.000
_cell.length_b   1.000
_cell.length_c   1.000
_cell.angle_alpha   90.00
_cell.angle_beta   90.00
_cell.angle_gamma   90.00
#
_symmetry.space_group_name_H-M   'P 1'
#
loop_
_entity.id
_entity.type
_entity.pdbx_description
1 polymer ?
#
loop_
_entity_poly.entity_id
_entity_poly.type
_entity_poly.pdbx_seq_one_letter_code
_entity_poly.pdbx_strand_id
1 'polypeptide(L)'
;MPVITAKKQGTCTAEGCGGRILRGELCWYEAATGMRHLEAACRGADGGRRPNLRAGRCRCGAHVPPREGHLTLRGEKSFRGRVRKLWAVNCARCSHTAHDG
;
A
#
# COMPACT_ATOMS: atom_id res chain seq x y z
N MET A 1 14.23 4.06 -2.97
CA MET A 1 12.96 4.79 -2.72
C MET A 1 13.28 6.28 -2.81
N PRO A 2 12.48 7.15 -3.45
CA PRO A 2 12.65 8.60 -3.35
C PRO A 2 12.03 9.19 -2.06
N VAL A 3 12.57 10.32 -1.59
CA VAL A 3 11.91 11.17 -0.58
C VAL A 3 11.01 12.16 -1.31
N ILE A 4 9.77 12.31 -0.84
CA ILE A 4 8.78 13.24 -1.37
C ILE A 4 8.15 14.05 -0.24
N THR A 5 7.54 15.17 -0.59
CA THR A 5 6.58 15.87 0.28
C THR A 5 5.18 15.29 0.07
N ALA A 6 4.52 14.87 1.15
CA ALA A 6 3.18 14.32 1.12
C ALA A 6 2.16 15.37 0.68
N LYS A 7 1.59 15.19 -0.52
CA LYS A 7 0.56 16.10 -1.07
C LYS A 7 -0.79 15.99 -0.36
N LYS A 8 -1.02 14.89 0.36
CA LYS A 8 -2.23 14.60 1.13
C LYS A 8 -1.88 13.75 2.34
N GLN A 9 -2.76 13.75 3.33
CA GLN A 9 -2.64 12.83 4.46
C GLN A 9 -2.65 11.37 4.00
N GLY A 10 -1.84 10.54 4.64
CA GLY A 10 -1.92 9.10 4.55
C GLY A 10 -1.42 8.40 5.80
N THR A 11 -1.09 7.12 5.64
CA THR A 11 -0.68 6.24 6.72
C THR A 11 0.70 5.68 6.39
N CYS A 12 1.60 5.70 7.38
CA CYS A 12 2.89 5.06 7.28
C CYS A 12 2.69 3.56 7.10
N THR A 13 3.37 3.03 6.09
CA THR A 13 3.29 1.63 5.70
C THR A 13 4.46 0.81 6.23
N ALA A 14 5.34 1.38 7.05
CA ALA A 14 6.30 0.59 7.80
C ALA A 14 5.56 -0.38 8.73
N GLU A 15 6.01 -1.63 8.76
CA GLU A 15 5.48 -2.62 9.69
C GLU A 15 5.56 -2.13 11.14
N GLY A 16 4.46 -2.29 11.89
CA GLY A 16 4.36 -1.84 13.29
C GLY A 16 4.14 -0.33 13.49
N CYS A 17 4.26 0.52 12.46
CA CYS A 17 4.06 1.97 12.62
C CYS A 17 2.57 2.35 12.57
N GLY A 18 1.92 2.22 11.40
CA GLY A 18 0.53 2.63 11.20
C GLY A 18 0.20 4.11 11.47
N GLY A 19 1.22 4.93 11.78
CA GLY A 19 1.09 6.34 12.11
C GLY A 19 0.60 7.18 10.94
N ARG A 20 0.06 8.36 11.25
CA ARG A 20 -0.38 9.31 10.20
C ARG A 20 0.84 10.03 9.64
N ILE A 21 0.88 10.15 8.32
CA ILE A 21 1.76 11.07 7.60
C ILE A 21 0.89 12.25 7.17
N LEU A 22 1.23 13.45 7.62
CA LEU A 22 0.44 14.65 7.40
C LEU A 22 0.74 15.28 6.03
N ARG A 23 -0.17 16.13 5.55
CA ARG A 23 0.08 16.92 4.35
C ARG A 23 1.24 17.89 4.62
N GLY A 24 2.19 17.96 3.70
CA GLY A 24 3.39 18.81 3.84
C GLY A 24 4.57 18.11 4.52
N GLU A 25 4.37 16.92 5.08
CA GLU A 25 5.42 16.15 5.71
C GLU A 25 6.35 15.50 4.68
N LEU A 26 7.64 15.41 4.98
CA LEU A 26 8.58 14.65 4.17
C LEU A 26 8.46 13.16 4.51
N CYS A 27 8.41 12.33 3.49
CA CYS A 27 8.27 10.88 3.64
C CYS A 27 8.95 10.15 2.49
N TRP A 28 9.34 8.89 2.72
CA TRP A 28 9.69 8.01 1.62
C TRP A 28 8.43 7.58 0.88
N TYR A 29 8.53 7.45 -0.44
CA TYR A 29 7.44 6.90 -1.23
C TYR A 29 7.92 5.81 -2.17
N GLU A 30 7.20 4.69 -2.15
CA GLU A 30 7.29 3.67 -3.17
C GLU A 30 5.90 3.34 -3.69
N ALA A 31 5.79 3.13 -5.00
CA ALA A 31 4.54 2.78 -5.64
C ALA A 31 3.88 1.55 -5.00
N ALA A 32 4.68 0.49 -4.79
CA ALA A 32 4.23 -0.82 -4.34
C ALA A 32 3.79 -0.81 -2.87
N THR A 33 4.58 -0.21 -1.99
CA THR A 33 4.36 -0.28 -0.53
C THR A 33 3.60 0.94 0.00
N GLY A 34 3.92 2.15 -0.45
CA GLY A 34 3.24 3.37 -0.09
C GLY A 34 4.17 4.40 0.54
N MET A 35 3.64 5.21 1.45
CA MET A 35 4.41 6.24 2.17
C MET A 35 4.98 5.67 3.48
N ARG A 36 6.18 6.10 3.87
CA ARG A 36 6.79 5.80 5.18
C ARG A 36 7.46 7.02 5.78
N HIS A 37 7.44 7.16 7.10
CA HIS A 37 8.21 8.19 7.80
C HIS A 37 9.70 8.08 7.49
N LEU A 38 10.42 9.21 7.61
CA LEU A 38 11.88 9.23 7.39
C LEU A 38 12.68 8.63 8.55
N GLU A 39 12.05 8.48 9.72
CA GLU A 39 12.65 7.94 10.93
C GLU A 39 13.29 6.57 10.69
N ALA A 40 14.42 6.31 11.35
CA ALA A 40 15.19 5.08 11.18
C ALA A 40 14.35 3.82 11.44
N ALA A 41 13.45 3.88 12.43
CA ALA A 41 12.52 2.80 12.75
C ALA A 41 11.61 2.45 11.56
N CYS A 42 11.09 3.45 10.84
CA CYS A 42 10.22 3.23 9.68
C CYS A 42 10.98 2.90 8.39
N ARG A 43 12.25 3.33 8.31
CA ARG A 43 13.13 3.07 7.15
C ARG A 43 13.67 1.65 7.15
N GLY A 44 14.08 1.14 8.32
CA GLY A 44 14.64 -0.20 8.48
C GLY A 44 13.58 -1.30 8.59
N ALA A 45 12.33 -0.92 8.92
CA ALA A 45 11.23 -1.87 8.95
C ALA A 45 10.85 -2.35 7.54
N ASP A 46 10.41 -3.60 7.48
CA ASP A 46 9.87 -4.18 6.25
C ASP A 46 8.72 -3.34 5.70
N GLY A 47 8.61 -3.39 4.37
CA GLY A 47 7.52 -2.75 3.68
C GLY A 47 6.20 -3.41 3.97
N GLY A 48 5.44 -2.80 4.88
CA GLY A 48 4.04 -3.16 5.06
C GLY A 48 3.29 -3.05 3.75
N ARG A 49 2.31 -3.94 3.61
CA ARG A 49 1.51 -4.05 2.40
C ARG A 49 0.59 -2.84 2.31
N ARG A 50 0.42 -2.30 1.10
CA ARG A 50 -0.45 -1.13 0.88
C ARG A 50 -1.87 -1.42 1.41
N PRO A 51 -2.40 -0.62 2.35
CA PRO A 51 -3.69 -0.91 2.95
C PRO A 51 -4.81 -0.72 1.94
N ASN A 52 -5.83 -1.58 2.04
CA ASN A 52 -7.04 -1.45 1.27
C ASN A 52 -7.94 -0.36 1.87
N LEU A 53 -7.94 0.86 1.33
CA LEU A 53 -8.71 1.97 1.93
C LEU A 53 -10.22 1.93 1.64
N ARG A 54 -10.71 0.99 0.83
CA ARG A 54 -12.12 0.85 0.44
C ARG A 54 -12.52 -0.61 0.48
N ALA A 55 -13.77 -0.93 0.78
CA ALA A 55 -14.21 -2.33 0.68
C ALA A 55 -13.96 -2.89 -0.73
N GLY A 56 -13.54 -4.14 -0.83
CA GLY A 56 -13.25 -4.82 -2.08
C GLY A 56 -13.57 -6.31 -2.02
N ARG A 57 -13.43 -7.01 -3.16
CA ARG A 57 -13.54 -8.47 -3.22
C ARG A 57 -12.20 -9.09 -3.57
N CYS A 58 -11.76 -10.04 -2.76
CA CYS A 58 -10.61 -10.86 -3.08
C CYS A 58 -10.93 -11.81 -4.24
N ARG A 59 -9.90 -12.28 -4.95
CA ARG A 59 -10.04 -13.28 -6.03
C ARG A 59 -10.74 -14.58 -5.58
N CYS A 60 -10.68 -14.92 -4.30
CA CYS A 60 -11.37 -16.08 -3.73
C CYS A 60 -12.86 -15.82 -3.43
N GLY A 61 -13.39 -14.64 -3.76
CA GLY A 61 -14.79 -14.26 -3.53
C GLY A 61 -15.04 -13.57 -2.18
N ALA A 62 -14.09 -13.63 -1.25
CA ALA A 62 -14.23 -13.01 0.08
C ALA A 62 -14.43 -11.50 -0.03
N HIS A 63 -15.39 -10.97 0.73
CA HIS A 63 -15.51 -9.53 0.98
C HIS A 63 -14.37 -9.11 1.91
N VAL A 64 -13.68 -8.03 1.55
CA VAL A 64 -12.56 -7.47 2.31
C VAL A 64 -12.94 -6.05 2.72
N PRO A 65 -13.25 -5.82 4.01
CA PRO A 65 -13.54 -4.50 4.53
C PRO A 65 -12.40 -3.49 4.32
N PRO A 66 -12.67 -2.18 4.43
CA PRO A 66 -11.62 -1.18 4.48
C PRO A 66 -10.63 -1.49 5.61
N ARG A 67 -9.34 -1.27 5.35
CA ARG A 67 -8.17 -1.50 6.22
C ARG A 67 -7.90 -2.97 6.55
N GLU A 68 -8.70 -3.90 6.05
CA GLU A 68 -8.41 -5.33 6.11
C GLU A 68 -7.72 -5.81 4.83
N GLY A 69 -6.97 -6.91 4.96
CA GLY A 69 -6.19 -7.45 3.85
C GLY A 69 -5.17 -6.46 3.32
N HIS A 70 -4.84 -6.55 2.04
CA HIS A 70 -3.90 -5.62 1.40
C HIS A 70 -4.10 -5.51 -0.11
N LEU A 71 -3.56 -4.44 -0.69
CA LEU A 71 -3.52 -4.23 -2.12
C LEU A 71 -2.20 -4.72 -2.72
N THR A 72 -2.29 -5.42 -3.84
CA THR A 72 -1.14 -5.76 -4.70
C THR A 72 -1.30 -5.08 -6.05
N LEU A 73 -0.20 -4.58 -6.60
CA LEU A 73 -0.19 -4.01 -7.95
C LEU A 73 -0.27 -5.15 -8.95
N ARG A 74 -1.32 -5.20 -9.77
CA ARG A 74 -1.49 -6.19 -10.85
C ARG A 74 -0.91 -5.73 -12.18
N GLY A 75 -0.69 -4.43 -12.31
CA GLY A 75 -0.17 -3.82 -13.52
C GLY A 75 -0.65 -2.39 -13.68
N GLU A 76 -0.52 -1.87 -14.88
CA GLU A 76 -0.93 -0.52 -15.23
C GLU A 76 -1.77 -0.55 -16.50
N LYS A 77 -2.77 0.33 -16.59
CA LYS A 77 -3.61 0.49 -17.78
C LYS A 77 -3.52 1.93 -18.25
N SER A 78 -3.16 2.11 -19.52
CA SER A 78 -3.20 3.43 -20.18
C SER A 78 -4.62 3.71 -20.68
N PHE A 79 -5.18 4.84 -20.26
CA PHE A 79 -6.48 5.30 -20.77
C PHE A 79 -6.42 6.81 -21.01
N ARG A 80 -6.67 7.22 -22.27
CA ARG A 80 -6.61 8.64 -22.72
C ARG A 80 -5.31 9.35 -22.29
N GLY A 81 -4.16 8.72 -22.55
CA GLY A 81 -2.84 9.26 -22.22
C GLY A 81 -2.48 9.28 -20.72
N ARG A 82 -3.34 8.75 -19.84
CA ARG A 82 -3.05 8.64 -18.40
C ARG A 82 -2.79 7.18 -18.02
N VAL A 83 -1.67 6.93 -17.38
CA VAL A 83 -1.33 5.62 -16.80
C VAL A 83 -2.04 5.48 -15.45
N ARG A 84 -2.86 4.44 -15.30
CA ARG A 84 -3.57 4.10 -14.06
C ARG A 84 -3.09 2.76 -13.54
N LYS A 85 -2.68 2.74 -12.27
CA LYS A 85 -2.32 1.50 -11.55
C LYS A 85 -3.57 0.66 -11.28
N LEU A 86 -3.48 -0.63 -11.62
CA LEU A 86 -4.51 -1.63 -11.32
C LEU A 86 -4.14 -2.36 -10.04
N TRP A 87 -5.01 -2.27 -9.05
CA TRP A 87 -4.80 -2.88 -7.73
C TRP A 87 -5.75 -4.06 -7.54
N ALA A 88 -5.24 -5.18 -7.02
CA ALA A 88 -6.05 -6.28 -6.53
C ALA A 88 -6.04 -6.30 -5.01
N VAL A 89 -7.20 -6.53 -4.39
CA VAL A 89 -7.30 -6.77 -2.95
C VAL A 89 -7.12 -8.25 -2.64
N ASN A 90 -6.31 -8.54 -1.62
CA ASN A 90 -6.07 -9.89 -1.12
C ASN A 90 -6.54 -9.95 0.34
N CYS A 91 -7.40 -10.92 0.67
CA CYS A 91 -7.79 -11.20 2.04
C CYS A 91 -6.63 -11.87 2.81
N ALA A 92 -6.75 -11.99 4.14
CA ALA A 92 -5.76 -12.62 5.00
C ALA A 92 -5.42 -14.08 4.61
N ARG A 93 -6.39 -14.81 4.02
CA ARG A 93 -6.16 -16.19 3.56
C ARG A 93 -5.28 -16.23 2.31
N CYS A 94 -5.58 -15.37 1.33
CA CYS A 94 -4.85 -15.30 0.07
C CYS A 94 -3.56 -14.46 0.16
N SER A 95 -3.29 -13.82 1.29
CA SER A 95 -2.07 -13.05 1.53
C SER A 95 -0.86 -13.92 1.85
N HIS A 96 -1.08 -15.16 2.30
CA HIS A 96 -0.01 -16.08 2.73
C HIS A 96 0.42 -17.05 1.63
N THR A 97 -0.39 -17.23 0.57
CA THR A 97 -0.11 -18.12 -0.56
C THR A 97 0.84 -17.52 -1.61
N ALA A 98 1.79 -16.68 -1.19
CA ALA A 98 2.77 -16.04 -2.08
C ALA A 98 4.21 -16.47 -1.75
N HIS A 99 4.40 -17.73 -1.37
CA HIS A 99 5.67 -18.46 -1.44
C HIS A 99 5.26 -19.92 -1.66
N ASP A 100 5.54 -20.42 -2.86
CA ASP A 100 5.65 -21.84 -3.27
C ASP A 100 5.34 -21.89 -4.77
N GLY A 101 6.37 -21.56 -5.55
CA GLY A 101 6.50 -21.79 -6.97
C GLY A 101 7.94 -22.14 -7.25
#